data_AF-A0A2S2NUP2-F1
#
_entry.id   AF-A0A2S2NUP2-F1
#
_cell.length_a   1.000
_cell.length_b   1.000
_cell.length_c   1.000
_cell.angle_alpha   90.00
_cell.angle_beta   90.00
_cell.angle_gamma   90.00
#
_symmetry.space_group_name_H-M   'P 1'
#
loop_
_entity.id
_entity.type
_entity.pdbx_description
1 polymer ?
#
loop_
_entity_poly.entity_id
_entity_poly.type
_entity_poly.pdbx_seq_one_letter_code
_entity_poly.pdbx_strand_id
1 'polypeptide(L)'
;MTTGVPPRLAGVWELRHLRKYGVIENRFCYEGGSRCGKGEGLFVCFTDQGDDITRCMNLAAEGKLATRKRLLSRNMSVLESPSRRGLLSRLDSRASEYGGDQSSFNQHSHDRSSEDNMC
;
A
#
# COMPACT_ATOMS: atom_id res chain seq x y z
N MET A 1 -3.95 -18.89 -11.54
CA MET A 1 -4.37 -20.15 -12.19
C MET A 1 -3.17 -21.09 -12.30
N THR A 2 -3.37 -22.37 -12.03
CA THR A 2 -2.32 -23.40 -12.08
C THR A 2 -2.77 -24.60 -12.93
N THR A 3 -1.83 -25.33 -13.51
CA THR A 3 -2.08 -26.55 -14.31
C THR A 3 -1.06 -27.64 -14.03
N GLY A 4 -1.40 -28.90 -14.34
CA GLY A 4 -0.49 -30.05 -14.32
C GLY A 4 -0.20 -30.65 -12.93
N VAL A 5 0.61 -31.71 -12.93
CA VAL A 5 1.16 -32.37 -11.73
C VAL A 5 2.68 -32.52 -11.92
N PRO A 6 3.53 -31.89 -11.08
CA PRO A 6 3.18 -30.96 -10.01
C PRO A 6 2.57 -29.65 -10.55
N PRO A 7 1.75 -28.94 -9.76
CA PRO A 7 1.11 -27.70 -10.21
C PRO A 7 2.13 -26.64 -10.65
N ARG A 8 1.90 -26.03 -11.82
CA ARG A 8 2.69 -24.91 -12.36
C ARG A 8 1.80 -23.70 -12.57
N LEU A 9 2.34 -22.49 -12.41
CA LEU A 9 1.62 -21.26 -12.70
C LEU A 9 1.32 -21.16 -14.20
N ALA A 10 0.04 -21.15 -14.54
CA ALA A 10 -0.45 -20.98 -15.90
C ALA A 10 -0.82 -19.51 -16.19
N GLY A 11 -1.23 -18.77 -15.16
CA GLY A 11 -1.58 -17.36 -15.28
C GLY A 11 -1.72 -16.68 -13.92
N VAL A 12 -1.32 -15.42 -13.87
CA VAL A 12 -1.41 -14.55 -12.69
C VAL A 12 -2.06 -13.25 -13.12
N TRP A 13 -3.05 -12.82 -12.35
CA TRP A 13 -3.75 -11.55 -12.55
C TRP A 13 -3.66 -10.76 -11.25
N GLU A 14 -3.25 -9.51 -11.35
CA GLU A 14 -3.45 -8.57 -10.26
C GLU A 14 -4.90 -8.07 -10.30
N LEU A 15 -5.58 -8.11 -9.16
CA LEU A 15 -7.00 -7.75 -9.07
C LEU A 15 -7.28 -6.33 -9.62
N ARG A 16 -6.38 -5.38 -9.36
CA ARG A 16 -6.46 -3.99 -9.86
C ARG A 16 -6.34 -3.83 -11.38
N HIS A 17 -5.92 -4.88 -12.09
CA HIS A 17 -5.77 -4.89 -13.55
C HIS A 17 -6.90 -5.65 -14.26
N LEU A 18 -7.80 -6.29 -13.52
CA LEU A 18 -9.05 -6.80 -14.10
C LEU A 18 -9.95 -5.62 -14.47
N ARG A 19 -10.64 -5.74 -15.60
CA ARG A 19 -11.67 -4.78 -16.04
C ARG A 19 -13.00 -5.08 -15.37
N LYS A 20 -13.38 -6.35 -15.33
CA LYS A 20 -14.65 -6.85 -14.79
C LYS A 20 -14.48 -8.29 -14.27
N TYR A 21 -15.33 -8.67 -13.31
CA TYR A 21 -15.49 -10.05 -12.84
C TYR A 21 -16.91 -10.24 -12.29
N GLY A 22 -17.41 -11.48 -12.27
CA GLY A 22 -18.73 -11.81 -11.72
C GLY A 22 -19.30 -13.12 -12.27
N VAL A 23 -20.53 -13.45 -11.86
CA VAL A 23 -21.24 -14.65 -12.31
C VAL A 23 -22.17 -14.33 -13.49
N ILE A 24 -22.11 -15.14 -14.54
CA ILE A 24 -23.02 -15.11 -15.70
C ILE A 24 -23.44 -16.55 -15.97
N GLU A 25 -24.76 -16.83 -15.98
CA GLU A 25 -25.32 -18.17 -16.26
C GLU A 25 -24.65 -19.30 -15.45
N ASN A 26 -24.46 -19.10 -14.14
CA ASN A 26 -23.77 -20.05 -13.25
C ASN A 26 -22.30 -20.34 -13.64
N ARG A 27 -21.64 -19.39 -14.30
CA ARG A 27 -20.21 -19.43 -14.61
C ARG A 27 -19.54 -18.20 -14.03
N PHE A 28 -18.39 -18.38 -13.41
CA PHE A 28 -17.59 -17.25 -12.96
C PHE A 28 -16.74 -16.74 -14.12
N CYS A 29 -16.87 -15.46 -14.44
CA CYS A 29 -16.17 -14.82 -15.54
C CYS A 29 -15.27 -13.70 -15.01
N TYR A 30 -14.10 -13.51 -15.62
CA TYR A 30 -13.25 -12.36 -15.38
C TYR A 30 -12.53 -11.90 -16.65
N GLU A 31 -12.39 -10.59 -16.82
CA GLU A 31 -11.74 -9.96 -17.97
C GLU A 31 -10.45 -9.27 -17.50
N GLY A 32 -9.30 -9.77 -17.93
CA GLY A 32 -8.02 -9.11 -17.72
C GLY A 32 -7.84 -7.93 -18.67
N GLY A 33 -7.44 -6.77 -18.14
CA GLY A 33 -7.07 -5.62 -18.97
C GLY A 33 -5.68 -5.76 -19.60
N SER A 34 -5.29 -4.78 -20.43
CA SER A 34 -4.00 -4.77 -21.12
C SER A 34 -2.78 -4.81 -20.19
N ARG A 35 -2.92 -4.32 -18.95
CA ARG A 35 -1.89 -4.42 -17.90
C ARG A 35 -1.66 -5.85 -17.38
N CYS A 36 -2.51 -6.81 -17.75
CA CYS A 36 -2.33 -8.23 -17.43
C CYS A 36 -1.37 -8.95 -18.41
N GLY A 37 -0.95 -8.31 -19.51
CA GLY A 37 -0.04 -8.90 -20.49
C GLY A 37 -0.60 -10.21 -21.07
N LYS A 38 0.06 -11.34 -20.83
CA LYS A 38 -0.42 -12.68 -21.24
C LYS A 38 -1.77 -13.07 -20.63
N GLY A 39 -2.20 -12.37 -19.57
CA GLY A 39 -3.52 -12.53 -18.96
C GLY A 39 -4.58 -11.55 -19.48
N GLU A 40 -4.34 -10.80 -20.56
CA GLU A 40 -5.39 -9.99 -21.19
C GLU A 40 -6.49 -10.89 -21.79
N GLY A 41 -7.74 -10.43 -21.72
CA GLY A 41 -8.90 -11.09 -22.34
C GLY A 41 -9.89 -11.69 -21.34
N LEU A 42 -10.92 -12.35 -21.87
CA LEU A 42 -12.01 -12.96 -21.12
C LEU A 42 -11.69 -14.41 -20.75
N PHE A 43 -11.90 -14.75 -19.48
CA PHE A 43 -11.75 -16.09 -18.94
C PHE A 43 -13.06 -16.52 -18.26
N VAL A 44 -13.42 -17.79 -18.45
CA VAL A 44 -14.64 -18.39 -17.91
C VAL A 44 -14.27 -19.63 -17.11
N CYS A 45 -14.68 -19.65 -15.84
CA CYS A 45 -14.55 -20.77 -14.93
C CYS A 45 -15.92 -21.43 -14.72
N PHE A 46 -15.97 -22.73 -14.97
CA PHE A 46 -17.15 -23.54 -14.69
C PHE A 46 -17.09 -23.91 -13.20
N THR A 47 -17.95 -23.31 -12.39
CA THR A 47 -17.96 -23.48 -10.95
C THR A 47 -19.33 -23.11 -10.38
N ASP A 48 -19.75 -23.85 -9.36
CA ASP A 48 -20.91 -23.56 -8.52
C ASP A 48 -20.60 -22.56 -7.39
N GLN A 49 -19.33 -22.21 -7.19
CA GLN A 49 -18.86 -21.27 -6.16
C GLN A 49 -18.68 -19.84 -6.68
N GLY A 50 -19.26 -19.51 -7.84
CA GLY A 50 -19.04 -18.22 -8.51
C GLY A 50 -19.40 -17.01 -7.65
N ASP A 51 -20.49 -17.10 -6.88
CA ASP A 51 -20.95 -16.01 -6.00
C ASP A 51 -19.99 -15.78 -4.83
N ASP A 52 -19.47 -16.86 -4.23
CA ASP A 52 -18.48 -16.78 -3.16
C ASP A 52 -17.16 -16.18 -3.66
N ILE A 53 -16.70 -16.60 -4.85
CA ILE A 53 -15.51 -16.02 -5.49
C ILE A 53 -15.72 -14.53 -5.74
N THR A 54 -16.87 -14.14 -6.28
CA THR A 54 -17.23 -12.73 -6.54
C THR A 54 -17.22 -11.91 -5.25
N ARG A 55 -17.84 -12.43 -4.18
CA ARG A 55 -17.83 -11.81 -2.85
C ARG A 55 -16.41 -11.63 -2.32
N CYS A 56 -15.57 -12.65 -2.44
CA CYS A 56 -14.16 -12.58 -2.03
C CYS A 56 -13.38 -11.54 -2.84
N MET A 57 -13.58 -11.47 -4.15
CA MET A 57 -12.93 -10.46 -5.00
C MET A 57 -13.38 -9.04 -4.64
N ASN A 58 -14.67 -8.81 -4.37
CA ASN A 58 -15.17 -7.51 -3.90
C ASN A 58 -14.49 -7.09 -2.60
N LEU A 59 -14.45 -7.97 -1.59
CA LEU A 59 -13.77 -7.71 -0.32
C LEU A 59 -12.27 -7.44 -0.53
N ALA A 60 -11.63 -8.17 -1.45
CA ALA A 60 -10.22 -7.98 -1.77
C ALA A 60 -9.96 -6.63 -2.45
N ALA A 61 -10.79 -6.23 -3.41
CA ALA A 61 -10.69 -4.96 -4.12
C ALA A 61 -10.88 -3.77 -3.17
N GLU A 62 -11.72 -3.92 -2.15
CA GLU A 62 -11.92 -2.93 -1.10
C GLU A 62 -10.86 -2.98 0.02
N GLY A 63 -9.92 -3.93 -0.03
CA GLY A 63 -8.92 -4.13 1.03
C GLY A 63 -9.50 -4.67 2.35
N LYS A 64 -10.74 -5.18 2.32
CA LYS A 64 -11.50 -5.69 3.47
C LYS A 64 -11.39 -7.21 3.65
N LEU A 65 -10.49 -7.87 2.92
CA LEU A 65 -10.14 -9.26 3.19
C LEU A 65 -9.70 -9.36 4.66
N ALA A 66 -10.40 -10.18 5.44
CA ALA A 66 -10.10 -10.43 6.85
C ALA A 66 -8.70 -11.05 6.97
N THR A 67 -7.69 -10.20 6.92
CA THR A 67 -6.32 -10.61 7.03
C THR A 67 -6.09 -10.76 8.52
N ARG A 68 -5.72 -11.95 9.00
CA ARG A 68 -5.32 -12.20 10.40
C ARG A 68 -4.05 -11.42 10.83
N LYS A 69 -3.78 -10.24 10.24
CA LYS A 69 -2.61 -9.39 10.46
C LYS A 69 -2.88 -8.19 11.38
N ARG A 70 -3.97 -8.19 12.16
CA ARG A 70 -4.17 -7.23 13.26
C ARG A 70 -3.96 -7.85 14.66
N LEU A 71 -3.13 -8.88 14.76
CA LEU A 71 -2.71 -9.45 16.06
C LEU A 71 -1.30 -9.01 16.50
N LEU A 72 -0.52 -8.31 15.67
CA LEU A 72 0.81 -7.81 16.05
C LEU A 72 0.78 -6.44 16.77
N SER A 73 -0.40 -5.87 16.99
CA SER A 73 -0.57 -4.70 17.88
C SER A 73 -1.02 -5.16 19.27
N ARG A 74 -0.35 -6.17 19.82
CA ARG A 74 -0.45 -6.50 21.24
C ARG A 74 0.90 -6.08 21.84
N ASN A 75 0.85 -4.93 22.52
CA ASN A 75 1.72 -4.51 23.63
C ASN A 75 3.24 -4.81 23.55
N MET A 76 4.00 -4.03 22.78
CA MET A 76 5.46 -3.89 22.96
C MET A 76 5.85 -3.01 24.17
N SER A 77 4.94 -2.73 25.11
CA SER A 77 5.20 -1.83 26.24
C SER A 77 5.70 -2.53 27.52
N VAL A 78 6.04 -3.82 27.49
CA VAL A 78 6.38 -4.58 28.73
C VAL A 78 7.84 -5.07 28.79
N LEU A 79 8.75 -4.48 28.02
CA LEU A 79 10.18 -4.75 28.17
C LEU A 79 11.00 -3.46 28.31
N GLU A 80 10.74 -2.69 29.36
CA GLU A 80 11.79 -1.88 29.99
C GLU A 80 12.73 -2.86 30.72
N SER A 81 13.64 -3.48 29.97
CA SER A 81 14.79 -4.18 30.54
C SER A 81 15.99 -3.24 30.48
N PRO A 82 16.61 -2.87 31.63
CA PRO A 82 17.70 -1.89 31.68
C PRO A 82 18.96 -2.24 30.86
N SER A 83 19.06 -3.46 30.34
CA SER A 83 20.29 -4.02 29.76
C SER A 83 20.62 -3.57 28.33
N ARG A 84 19.75 -2.84 27.62
CA ARG A 84 20.03 -2.39 26.23
C ARG A 84 20.57 -0.97 26.07
N ARG A 85 20.67 -0.18 27.15
CA ARG A 85 21.21 1.19 27.08
C ARG A 85 22.70 1.23 26.72
N GLY A 86 23.47 0.19 27.02
CA GLY A 86 24.92 0.15 26.76
C GLY A 86 25.34 -0.08 25.30
N LEU A 87 24.44 -0.54 24.43
CA LEU A 87 24.79 -0.87 23.02
C LEU A 87 24.52 0.32 22.08
N LEU A 88 23.59 1.21 22.44
CA LEU A 88 23.25 2.40 21.65
C LEU A 88 24.22 3.57 21.86
N SER A 89 24.92 3.65 23.00
CA SER A 89 25.83 4.77 23.28
C SER A 89 27.09 4.79 22.41
N ARG A 90 27.48 3.66 21.80
CA ARG A 90 28.67 3.57 20.95
C ARG A 90 28.43 3.95 19.49
N LEU A 91 27.17 4.04 19.06
CA LEU A 91 26.83 4.39 17.68
C LEU A 91 26.73 5.91 17.46
N ASP A 92 26.58 6.70 18.53
CA ASP A 92 26.29 8.14 18.43
C ASP A 92 27.53 9.04 18.28
N SER A 93 28.75 8.49 18.42
CA SER A 93 29.99 9.28 18.38
C SER A 93 30.55 9.56 16.97
N ARG A 94 29.80 9.28 15.90
CA ARG A 94 30.26 9.51 14.51
C ARG A 94 29.46 10.56 13.72
N ALA A 95 28.53 11.25 14.36
CA ALA A 95 27.64 12.20 13.69
C ALA A 95 27.80 13.65 14.18
N SER A 96 29.00 14.08 14.57
CA SER A 96 29.22 15.45 15.06
C SER A 96 30.52 16.04 14.51
N GLU A 97 30.47 16.56 13.28
CA GLU A 97 31.33 17.65 12.84
C GLU A 97 30.72 18.27 11.57
N TYR A 98 30.04 19.40 11.74
CA TYR A 98 30.03 20.61 10.89
C TYR A 98 28.96 21.54 11.46
N GLY A 99 29.33 22.24 12.52
CA GLY A 99 28.66 23.44 13.02
C GLY A 99 29.48 24.69 12.68
N GLY A 100 28.78 25.77 12.36
CA GLY A 100 29.32 27.07 11.94
C GLY A 100 28.15 27.99 11.56
N ASP A 101 27.28 28.45 12.47
CA ASP A 101 27.43 29.66 13.33
C ASP A 101 27.35 30.96 12.47
N GLN A 102 26.55 32.04 12.68
CA GLN A 102 25.89 32.65 13.83
C GLN A 102 24.80 33.69 13.39
N SER A 103 23.91 34.04 14.34
CA SER A 103 23.35 35.39 14.68
C SER A 103 22.48 36.15 13.66
N SER A 104 21.19 36.50 13.87
CA SER A 104 20.47 37.27 14.93
C SER A 104 20.29 38.77 14.61
N PHE A 105 19.06 39.27 14.83
CA PHE A 105 18.55 40.68 14.79
C PHE A 105 18.34 41.28 13.37
N ASN A 106 17.30 42.07 13.04
CA ASN A 106 16.41 42.93 13.83
C ASN A 106 15.11 43.27 13.03
N GLN A 107 14.04 43.63 13.73
CA GLN A 107 12.80 44.25 13.20
C GLN A 107 13.03 45.72 12.80
N HIS A 108 12.46 46.18 11.67
CA HIS A 108 11.99 47.57 11.52
C HIS A 108 10.98 47.70 10.36
N SER A 109 9.86 48.36 10.64
CA SER A 109 8.73 48.68 9.76
C SER A 109 8.77 50.13 9.28
N HIS A 110 8.52 50.39 7.98
CA HIS A 110 7.99 51.65 7.39
C HIS A 110 7.45 51.27 5.99
N ASP A 111 6.14 51.18 5.77
CA ASP A 111 5.21 52.26 5.38
C ASP A 111 5.52 52.89 4.01
N ARG A 112 4.66 52.63 3.00
CA ARG A 112 3.93 53.68 2.22
C ARG A 112 3.21 53.16 0.95
N SER A 113 1.96 53.63 0.85
CA SER A 113 1.15 53.99 -0.35
C SER A 113 0.77 52.90 -1.36
N SER A 114 -0.51 52.51 -1.41
CA SER A 114 -1.63 53.13 -2.19
C SER A 114 -1.55 52.80 -3.68
N GLU A 115 -2.53 52.04 -4.18
CA GLU A 115 -3.53 52.49 -5.19
C GLU A 115 -2.86 52.58 -6.58
N ASP A 116 -3.21 51.75 -7.55
CA ASP A 116 -4.44 51.97 -8.31
C ASP A 116 -4.96 50.74 -9.06
N ASN A 117 -6.25 50.89 -9.32
CA ASN A 117 -7.26 49.99 -9.84
C ASN A 117 -7.27 49.94 -11.40
N MET A 118 -8.13 49.05 -11.92
CA MET A 118 -8.71 49.02 -13.29
C MET A 118 -7.78 48.49 -14.41
N CYS A 119 -8.23 47.62 -15.33
CA CYS A 119 -9.59 47.30 -15.80
C CYS A 119 -9.62 45.84 -16.29
#